data_AF-A0A1F3ZFF1-F1
#
_entry.id   AF-A0A1F3ZFF1-F1
#
_cell.length_a   1.000
_cell.length_b   1.000
_cell.length_c   1.000
_cell.angle_alpha   90.00
_cell.angle_beta   90.00
_cell.angle_gamma   90.00
#
_symmetry.space_group_name_H-M   'P 1'
#
loop_
_entity.id
_entity.type
_entity.pdbx_description
1 polymer ?
#
loop_
_entity_poly.entity_id
_entity_poly.type
_entity_poly.pdbx_seq_one_letter_code
_entity_poly.pdbx_strand_id
1 'polypeptide(L)'
;MKLQLKFRNGTSAAQRSSVIARATRAGAVAVRPLFPEDTDGELASLYVVDVDTKKSHDTVRSLLSGEKHVEFIEAEVKRKLHQSTA
;
A
#
# COMPACT_ATOMS: atom_id res chain seq x y z
N MET A 1 10.97 5.22 -0.95
CA MET A 1 10.73 3.76 -1.04
C MET A 1 9.23 3.53 -1.12
N LYS A 2 8.76 2.36 -1.58
CA LYS A 2 7.33 2.13 -1.78
C LYS A 2 6.89 0.79 -1.19
N LEU A 3 5.68 0.79 -0.64
CA LEU A 3 4.93 -0.41 -0.28
C LEU A 3 3.68 -0.48 -1.15
N GLN A 4 3.28 -1.69 -1.52
CA GLN A 4 1.99 -1.97 -2.12
C GLN A 4 1.06 -2.51 -1.06
N LEU A 5 -0.14 -1.96 -1.00
CA LEU A 5 -1.16 -2.25 -0.01
C LEU A 5 -2.43 -2.69 -0.72
N LYS A 6 -3.03 -3.80 -0.28
CA LYS A 6 -4.39 -4.17 -0.68
C LYS A 6 -5.32 -4.12 0.52
N PHE A 7 -6.42 -3.39 0.37
CA PHE A 7 -7.53 -3.46 1.33
C PHE A 7 -8.38 -4.70 1.07
N ARG A 8 -8.93 -5.30 2.12
CA ARG A 8 -9.92 -6.37 1.95
C ARG A 8 -11.14 -5.85 1.19
N ASN A 9 -11.72 -6.71 0.37
CA ASN A 9 -12.98 -6.43 -0.30
C ASN A 9 -14.08 -6.03 0.69
N GLY A 10 -14.86 -5.01 0.32
CA GLY A 10 -15.91 -4.46 1.18
C GLY A 10 -15.42 -3.48 2.26
N THR A 11 -14.11 -3.22 2.38
CA THR A 11 -13.61 -2.17 3.27
C THR A 11 -14.15 -0.81 2.81
N SER A 12 -14.88 -0.13 3.69
CA SER A 12 -15.54 1.15 3.38
C SER A 12 -14.55 2.31 3.27
N ALA A 13 -14.95 3.39 2.61
CA ALA A 13 -14.11 4.58 2.47
C ALA A 13 -13.64 5.14 3.83
N ALA A 14 -14.51 5.16 4.84
CA ALA A 14 -14.16 5.63 6.19
C ALA A 14 -13.10 4.72 6.86
N GLN A 15 -13.20 3.40 6.66
CA GLN A 15 -12.21 2.45 7.18
C GLN A 15 -10.87 2.62 6.46
N ARG A 16 -10.88 2.77 5.14
CA ARG A 16 -9.66 3.05 4.34
C ARG A 16 -8.99 4.34 4.83
N SER A 17 -9.75 5.42 5.00
CA SER A 17 -9.24 6.69 5.52
C SER A 17 -8.60 6.56 6.90
N SER A 18 -9.18 5.73 7.78
CA SER A 18 -8.59 5.45 9.11
C SER A 18 -7.24 4.74 9.02
N VAL A 19 -7.13 3.73 8.16
CA VAL A 19 -5.88 3.01 7.91
C VAL A 19 -4.84 3.93 7.28
N ILE A 20 -5.23 4.75 6.30
CA ILE A 20 -4.36 5.75 5.66
C ILE A 20 -3.81 6.72 6.71
N ALA A 21 -4.67 7.26 7.59
CA ALA A 21 -4.23 8.16 8.64
C ALA A 21 -3.25 7.50 9.63
N ARG A 22 -3.43 6.19 9.92
CA ARG A 22 -2.47 5.41 10.72
C ARG A 22 -1.13 5.27 10.00
N ALA A 23 -1.14 4.97 8.70
CA ALA A 23 0.08 4.88 7.90
C ALA A 23 0.84 6.22 7.88
N THR A 24 0.14 7.34 7.69
CA THR A 24 0.75 8.68 7.71
C THR A 24 1.40 8.98 9.06
N ARG A 25 0.72 8.69 10.17
CA ARG A 25 1.31 8.84 11.53
C ARG A 25 2.53 7.94 11.76
N ALA A 26 2.59 6.80 11.09
CA ALA A 26 3.73 5.87 11.16
C ALA A 26 4.89 6.25 10.22
N GLY A 27 4.75 7.32 9.42
CA GLY A 27 5.79 7.84 8.54
C GLY A 27 5.58 7.60 7.05
N ALA A 28 4.36 7.27 6.62
CA ALA A 28 3.98 7.35 5.20
C ALA A 28 3.85 8.82 4.77
N VAL A 29 4.48 9.13 3.64
CA VAL A 29 4.47 10.47 3.02
C VAL A 29 3.23 10.65 2.17
N ALA A 30 2.88 9.61 1.42
CA ALA A 30 1.67 9.59 0.61
C ALA A 30 1.07 8.18 0.60
N VAL A 31 -0.26 8.11 0.54
CA VAL A 31 -1.00 6.88 0.30
C VAL A 31 -2.04 7.17 -0.76
N ARG A 32 -1.99 6.45 -1.87
CA ARG A 32 -2.82 6.73 -3.05
C ARG A 32 -3.27 5.46 -3.74
N PRO A 33 -4.46 5.44 -4.37
CA PRO A 33 -4.89 4.31 -5.18
C PRO A 33 -3.86 4.00 -6.27
N LEU A 34 -3.62 2.73 -6.53
CA LEU A 34 -2.78 2.29 -7.65
C LEU A 34 -3.50 2.51 -8.98
N PHE A 35 -4.83 2.32 -8.99
CA PHE A 35 -5.70 2.53 -10.15
C PHE A 35 -6.83 3.51 -9.78
N PRO A 36 -6.58 4.83 -9.86
CA PRO A 36 -7.53 5.85 -9.36
C PRO A 36 -8.80 5.99 -10.22
N GLU A 37 -8.75 5.59 -11.49
CA GLU A 37 -9.86 5.69 -12.44
C GLU A 37 -10.68 4.40 -12.56
N ASP A 38 -10.25 3.34 -11.87
CA ASP A 38 -10.88 2.04 -11.98
C ASP A 38 -12.05 1.90 -11.00
N THR A 39 -13.15 1.32 -11.48
CA THR A 39 -14.35 1.04 -10.69
C THR A 39 -14.45 -0.42 -10.27
N ASP A 40 -13.57 -1.28 -10.79
CA ASP A 40 -13.48 -2.68 -10.38
C ASP A 40 -13.10 -2.77 -8.90
N GLY A 41 -13.83 -3.60 -8.15
CA GLY A 41 -13.69 -3.71 -6.70
C GLY A 41 -12.31 -4.19 -6.26
N GLU A 42 -11.67 -5.07 -7.05
CA GLU A 42 -10.33 -5.56 -6.77
C GLU A 42 -9.28 -4.47 -7.04
N LEU A 43 -9.34 -3.82 -8.21
CA LEU A 43 -8.36 -2.81 -8.59
C LEU A 43 -8.48 -1.54 -7.73
N ALA A 44 -9.70 -1.13 -7.39
CA ALA A 44 -9.98 -0.01 -6.48
C ALA A 44 -9.58 -0.28 -5.02
N SER A 45 -9.20 -1.52 -4.68
CA SER A 45 -8.69 -1.91 -3.36
C SER A 45 -7.16 -1.80 -3.25
N LEU A 46 -6.46 -1.60 -4.37
CA LEU A 46 -5.00 -1.53 -4.44
C LEU A 46 -4.48 -0.11 -4.27
N TYR A 47 -3.49 0.06 -3.40
CA TYR A 47 -2.89 1.33 -3.03
C TYR A 47 -1.37 1.24 -3.03
N VAL A 48 -0.74 2.38 -3.27
CA VAL A 48 0.69 2.61 -3.11
C VAL A 48 0.91 3.49 -1.90
N VAL A 49 1.87 3.11 -1.07
CA VAL A 49 2.32 3.86 0.10
C VAL A 49 3.76 4.30 -0.13
N ASP A 50 3.97 5.60 -0.25
CA ASP A 50 5.29 6.22 -0.38
C ASP A 50 5.86 6.51 1.02
N VAL A 51 7.13 6.13 1.26
CA VAL A 51 7.86 6.32 2.53
C VAL A 51 9.29 6.80 2.27
N ASP A 52 9.79 7.74 3.07
CA ASP A 52 11.11 8.34 2.84
C ASP A 52 12.27 7.55 3.44
N THR A 53 12.05 6.87 4.56
CA THR A 53 13.12 6.19 5.29
C THR A 53 12.88 4.69 5.40
N LYS A 54 13.98 3.92 5.51
CA LYS A 54 13.90 2.47 5.77
C LYS A 54 13.19 2.16 7.10
N LYS A 55 13.41 2.99 8.13
CA LYS A 55 12.72 2.84 9.42
C LYS A 55 11.21 3.01 9.27
N SER A 56 10.76 4.04 8.57
CA SER A 56 9.34 4.27 8.28
C SER A 56 8.75 3.15 7.42
N HIS A 57 9.50 2.66 6.44
CA HIS A 57 9.12 1.51 5.64
C HIS A 57 8.81 0.28 6.49
N ASP A 58 9.74 -0.12 7.36
CA ASP A 58 9.57 -1.32 8.20
C ASP A 58 8.48 -1.13 9.25
N THR A 59 8.35 0.09 9.79
CA THR A 59 7.31 0.46 10.76
C THR A 59 5.91 0.40 10.13
N VAL A 60 5.72 1.03 8.97
CA VAL A 60 4.44 1.05 8.25
C VAL A 60 4.05 -0.36 7.82
N ARG A 61 4.99 -1.13 7.27
CA ARG A 61 4.75 -2.53 6.87
C ARG A 61 4.30 -3.37 8.07
N SER A 62 5.05 -3.32 9.18
CA SER A 62 4.71 -4.08 10.38
C SER A 62 3.35 -3.68 10.96
N LEU A 63 3.06 -2.38 11.00
CA LEU A 63 1.79 -1.87 11.52
C LEU A 63 0.60 -2.37 10.69
N LEU A 64 0.69 -2.25 9.37
CA LEU A 64 -0.42 -2.57 8.47
C LEU A 64 -0.58 -4.07 8.22
N SER A 65 0.46 -4.89 8.46
CA SER A 65 0.37 -6.35 8.35
C SER A 65 -0.58 -6.97 9.39
N GLY A 66 -0.78 -6.31 10.52
CA GLY A 66 -1.74 -6.74 11.56
C GLY A 66 -3.12 -6.08 11.46
N GLU A 67 -3.35 -5.22 10.48
CA GLU A 67 -4.57 -4.42 10.38
C GLU A 67 -5.70 -5.25 9.76
N LYS A 68 -6.85 -5.33 10.45
CA LYS A 68 -7.98 -6.18 10.04
C LYS A 68 -8.54 -5.87 8.64
N HIS A 69 -8.41 -4.63 8.19
CA HIS A 69 -8.91 -4.14 6.90
C HIS A 69 -7.90 -4.31 5.77
N VAL A 70 -6.68 -4.73 6.09
CA VAL A 70 -5.62 -4.96 5.11
C VAL A 70 -5.58 -6.45 4.78
N GLU A 71 -5.55 -6.74 3.48
CA GLU A 71 -5.39 -8.10 2.97
C GLU A 71 -3.90 -8.45 2.91
N PHE A 72 -3.09 -7.58 2.33
CA PHE A 72 -1.64 -7.68 2.34
C PHE A 72 -0.97 -6.31 2.26
N ILE A 73 0.28 -6.26 2.73
CA ILE A 73 1.19 -5.14 2.49
C ILE A 73 2.60 -5.66 2.22
N GLU A 74 3.18 -5.24 1.11
CA GLU A 74 4.48 -5.75 0.66
C GLU A 74 5.39 -4.63 0.17
N ALA A 75 6.69 -4.85 0.24
CA ALA A 75 7.66 -3.95 -0.37
C ALA A 75 7.53 -4.03 -1.89
N GLU A 76 7.51 -2.87 -2.56
CA GLU A 76 7.58 -2.85 -4.02
C GLU A 76 8.94 -3.41 -4.43
N VAL A 77 8.94 -4.64 -4.96
CA VAL A 77 10.15 -5.24 -5.49
C VAL A 77 10.45 -4.53 -6.81
N LYS A 78 11.47 -3.68 -6.82
CA LYS A 78 12.08 -3.21 -8.06
C LYS A 78 12.72 -4.40 -8.77
N ARG A 79 11.92 -5.16 -9.53
CA ARG A 79 12.46 -6.17 -10.44
C ARG A 79 13.28 -5.41 -11.48
N LYS A 80 14.61 -5.58 -11.44
CA LYS A 80 15.43 -5.35 -12.63
C LYS A 80 14.99 -6.41 -13.62
N LEU A 81 14.04 -6.09 -14.49
CA LEU A 81 13.83 -6.84 -15.72
C LEU A 81 15.15 -6.72 -16.48
N HIS A 82 16.04 -7.70 -16.31
CA HIS A 82 17.07 -7.92 -17.31
C HIS A 82 16.30 -8.21 -18.60
N GLN A 83 16.36 -7.29 -19.55
CA GLN A 83 15.98 -7.58 -20.92
C GLN A 83 16.88 -8.74 -21.35
N SER A 84 16.37 -9.98 -21.27
CA SER A 84 16.92 -11.06 -22.07
C SER A 84 16.58 -10.71 -23.51
N THR A 85 17.53 -10.07 -24.19
CA THR A 85 17.64 -10.19 -25.65
C THR A 85 17.78 -11.67 -25.98
N ALA A 86 16.76 -12.23 -26.60
CA ALA A 86 16.80 -13.48 -27.35
C ALA A 86 16.06 -13.24 -28.67
#